data_AF-S8E0X4-F1
#
_entry.id   AF-S8E0X4-F1
#
_cell.length_a   1.000
_cell.length_b   1.000
_cell.length_c   1.000
_cell.angle_alpha   90.00
_cell.angle_beta   90.00
_cell.angle_gamma   90.00
#
_symmetry.space_group_name_H-M   'P 1'
#
loop_
_entity.id
_entity.type
_entity.pdbx_description
1 polymer ?
#
loop_
_entity_poly.entity_id
_entity_poly.type
_entity_poly.pdbx_seq_one_letter_code
_entity_poly.pdbx_strand_id
1 'polypeptide(L)'
;MQQPVAVPTADPSNLPPPYEEVPPLEQSVPSPAVVHTSTITSSLAVALHRDPGLRPIACRFGGHCSVMFTGAESVATIRQHLQTAHGVEVHPEASSQPVGCPWIAEDGDGCPDTIRTSGMAKHLRDVHISKLVR
;
A
#
# COMPACT_ATOMS: atom_id res chain seq x y z
N MET A 1 56.70 -36.71 14.80
CA MET A 1 55.26 -36.34 14.78
C MET A 1 55.10 -35.21 13.77
N GLN A 2 54.79 -35.53 12.52
CA GLN A 2 54.36 -34.61 11.46
C GLN A 2 53.82 -35.50 10.33
N GLN A 3 52.49 -35.56 10.21
CA GLN A 3 51.79 -36.30 9.16
C GLN A 3 51.60 -35.39 7.94
N PRO A 4 51.64 -35.95 6.71
CA PRO A 4 51.43 -35.20 5.48
C PRO A 4 49.95 -34.87 5.28
N VAL A 5 49.67 -33.64 4.81
CA VAL A 5 48.32 -33.17 4.48
C VAL A 5 47.93 -33.75 3.12
N ALA A 6 46.89 -34.57 3.09
CA ALA A 6 46.33 -35.14 1.86
C ALA A 6 45.56 -34.06 1.08
N VAL A 7 45.86 -33.95 -0.22
CA VAL A 7 45.10 -33.15 -1.19
C VAL A 7 43.81 -33.91 -1.52
N PRO A 8 42.62 -33.29 -1.49
CA PRO A 8 41.40 -33.97 -1.92
C PRO A 8 41.38 -34.14 -3.45
N THR A 9 41.41 -35.40 -3.88
CA THR A 9 41.13 -35.85 -5.24
C THR A 9 39.66 -35.55 -5.57
N ALA A 10 39.41 -34.79 -6.63
CA ALA A 10 38.06 -34.57 -7.14
C ALA A 10 37.52 -35.86 -7.77
N ASP A 11 36.38 -36.33 -7.24
CA ASP A 11 35.63 -37.47 -7.76
C ASP A 11 34.89 -37.06 -9.05
N PRO A 12 35.06 -37.77 -10.19
CA PRO A 12 34.46 -37.40 -11.46
C PRO A 12 32.99 -37.84 -11.63
N SER A 13 32.29 -38.29 -10.57
CA SER A 13 31.00 -38.98 -10.71
C SER A 13 29.74 -38.12 -10.47
N ASN A 14 29.84 -36.79 -10.45
CA ASN A 14 28.65 -35.93 -10.27
C ASN A 14 28.45 -34.96 -11.44
N LEU A 15 28.30 -35.54 -12.64
CA LEU A 15 27.77 -34.83 -13.80
C LEU A 15 26.24 -34.74 -13.67
N PRO A 16 25.63 -33.56 -13.72
CA PRO A 16 24.18 -33.46 -13.88
C PRO A 16 23.78 -34.07 -15.25
N PRO A 17 22.58 -34.68 -15.34
CA PRO A 17 22.11 -35.26 -16.60
C PRO A 17 21.99 -34.21 -17.70
N PRO A 18 22.07 -34.62 -18.98
CA PRO A 18 21.99 -33.71 -20.11
C PRO A 18 20.61 -33.06 -20.14
N TYR A 19 20.62 -31.76 -20.41
CA TYR A 19 19.45 -30.93 -20.66
C TYR A 19 18.51 -31.64 -21.66
N GLU A 20 17.32 -31.99 -21.21
CA GLU A 20 16.21 -32.26 -22.13
C GLU A 20 15.78 -30.92 -22.72
N GLU A 21 16.02 -30.79 -24.02
CA GLU A 21 15.59 -29.69 -24.87
C GLU A 21 14.06 -29.70 -24.91
N VAL A 22 13.43 -28.85 -24.10
CA VAL A 22 11.98 -28.61 -24.17
C VAL A 22 11.71 -27.78 -25.44
N PRO A 23 10.84 -28.22 -26.35
CA PRO A 23 10.52 -27.47 -27.57
C PRO A 23 9.92 -26.10 -27.23
N PRO A 24 10.12 -25.06 -28.07
CA PRO A 24 9.51 -23.77 -27.84
C PRO A 24 8.00 -23.92 -27.97
N LEU A 25 7.30 -23.90 -26.83
CA LEU A 25 5.86 -23.67 -26.81
C LEU A 25 5.64 -22.32 -27.47
N GLU A 26 4.94 -22.35 -28.62
CA GLU A 26 4.47 -21.17 -29.33
C GLU A 26 3.91 -20.17 -28.32
N GLN A 27 4.69 -19.14 -28.02
CA GLN A 27 4.23 -17.94 -27.34
C GLN A 27 3.29 -17.26 -28.33
N SER A 28 2.05 -17.72 -28.32
CA SER A 28 0.90 -16.92 -28.70
C SER A 28 1.03 -15.63 -27.91
N VAL A 29 1.49 -14.58 -28.56
CA VAL A 29 1.53 -13.23 -28.01
C VAL A 29 0.07 -12.80 -27.89
N PRO A 30 -0.52 -12.65 -26.68
CA PRO A 30 -1.62 -11.72 -26.57
C PRO A 30 -1.03 -10.32 -26.79
N SER A 31 -1.52 -9.67 -27.83
CA SER A 31 -1.30 -8.26 -28.13
C SER A 31 -1.36 -7.38 -26.87
N PRO A 32 -0.57 -6.30 -26.84
CA PRO A 32 -0.47 -5.40 -25.71
C PRO A 32 -1.74 -4.58 -25.60
N ALA A 33 -2.52 -4.81 -24.55
CA ALA A 33 -3.39 -3.82 -23.91
C ALA A 33 -4.28 -4.50 -22.87
N VAL A 34 -3.68 -5.16 -21.88
CA VAL A 34 -4.38 -5.21 -20.58
C VAL A 34 -3.97 -3.94 -19.85
N VAL A 35 -4.57 -2.85 -20.31
CA VAL A 35 -4.73 -1.63 -19.55
C VAL A 35 -5.57 -2.02 -18.33
N HIS A 36 -4.92 -2.59 -17.31
CA HIS A 36 -5.41 -2.46 -15.94
C HIS A 36 -4.84 -1.14 -15.38
N THR A 37 -5.04 -0.03 -16.10
CA THR A 37 -5.11 1.25 -15.41
C THR A 37 -6.39 1.22 -14.61
N SER A 38 -6.22 0.91 -13.33
CA SER A 38 -6.85 1.69 -12.28
C SER A 38 -8.34 1.97 -12.50
N THR A 39 -9.19 0.96 -12.32
CA THR A 39 -10.59 1.18 -11.92
C THR A 39 -10.66 1.63 -10.44
N ILE A 40 -9.75 2.51 -10.03
CA ILE A 40 -9.82 3.29 -8.79
C ILE A 40 -9.69 4.78 -9.18
N THR A 41 -10.18 5.13 -10.38
CA THR A 41 -10.33 6.53 -10.81
C THR A 41 -11.82 6.93 -10.88
N SER A 42 -12.73 5.95 -10.84
CA SER A 42 -14.15 6.16 -11.11
C SER A 42 -14.89 6.91 -9.99
N SER A 43 -14.65 6.61 -8.72
CA SER A 43 -15.43 7.23 -7.64
C SER A 43 -15.05 8.69 -7.42
N LEU A 44 -13.76 9.02 -7.52
CA LEU A 44 -13.27 10.39 -7.38
C LEU A 44 -13.75 11.28 -8.54
N ALA A 45 -13.58 10.81 -9.78
CA ALA A 45 -14.02 11.56 -10.95
C ALA A 45 -15.54 11.80 -10.94
N VAL A 46 -16.35 10.78 -10.61
CA VAL A 46 -17.81 10.92 -10.52
C VAL A 46 -18.24 11.90 -9.43
N ALA A 47 -17.57 11.89 -8.27
CA ALA A 47 -17.86 12.84 -7.19
C ALA A 47 -17.53 14.29 -7.60
N LEU A 48 -16.38 14.51 -8.25
CA LEU A 48 -15.96 15.82 -8.76
C LEU A 48 -16.88 16.36 -9.86
N HIS A 49 -17.43 15.49 -10.71
CA HIS A 49 -18.40 15.89 -11.73
C HIS A 49 -19.78 16.26 -11.15
N ARG A 50 -20.17 15.63 -10.04
CA ARG A 50 -21.48 15.87 -9.38
C ARG A 50 -21.46 17.11 -8.49
N ASP A 51 -20.31 17.44 -7.94
CA ASP A 51 -20.08 18.66 -7.15
C ASP A 51 -18.69 19.23 -7.45
N PRO A 52 -18.58 20.21 -8.37
CA PRO A 52 -17.31 20.81 -8.75
C PRO A 52 -16.66 21.62 -7.61
N GLY A 53 -17.36 21.82 -6.48
CA GLY A 53 -16.80 22.43 -5.27
C GLY A 53 -15.97 21.47 -4.41
N LEU A 54 -16.07 20.16 -4.65
CA LEU A 54 -15.28 19.16 -3.92
C LEU A 54 -13.82 19.24 -4.37
N ARG A 55 -12.94 19.69 -3.47
CA ARG A 55 -11.49 19.61 -3.72
C ARG A 55 -10.99 18.22 -3.34
N PRO A 56 -10.20 17.56 -4.21
CA PRO A 56 -9.57 16.29 -3.86
C PRO A 56 -8.47 16.53 -2.83
N ILE A 57 -8.37 15.65 -1.84
CA ILE A 57 -7.44 15.74 -0.71
C ILE A 57 -6.55 14.51 -0.74
N ALA A 58 -5.25 14.72 -0.90
CA ALA A 58 -4.28 13.61 -0.90
C ALA A 58 -4.23 12.94 0.48
N CYS A 59 -4.25 11.61 0.50
CA CYS A 59 -3.92 10.87 1.69
C CYS A 59 -2.45 11.14 2.05
N ARG A 60 -2.23 11.68 3.25
CA ARG A 60 -0.89 11.99 3.77
C ARG A 60 -0.56 11.16 5.01
N PHE A 61 -1.24 10.04 5.16
CA PHE A 61 -0.98 9.08 6.24
C PHE A 61 0.37 8.40 6.01
N GLY A 62 1.30 8.57 6.95
CA GLY A 62 2.67 8.05 6.85
C GLY A 62 3.51 8.73 5.75
N GLY A 63 3.08 9.87 5.21
CA GLY A 63 3.84 10.69 4.27
C GLY A 63 3.80 10.26 2.80
N HIS A 64 3.48 8.99 2.48
CA HIS A 64 3.49 8.49 1.10
C HIS A 64 2.26 7.63 0.80
N CYS A 65 1.22 8.24 0.23
CA CYS A 65 0.04 7.54 -0.29
C CYS A 65 -0.48 8.23 -1.55
N SER A 66 -0.81 7.45 -2.59
CA SER A 66 -1.31 7.99 -3.87
C SER A 66 -2.84 8.09 -3.93
N VAL A 67 -3.53 7.72 -2.86
CA VAL A 67 -4.99 7.78 -2.80
C VAL A 67 -5.44 9.22 -2.53
N MET A 68 -6.47 9.65 -3.26
CA MET A 68 -7.13 10.94 -3.06
C MET A 68 -8.51 10.68 -2.48
N PHE A 69 -8.88 11.47 -1.48
CA PHE A 69 -10.21 11.49 -0.89
C PHE A 69 -10.99 12.70 -1.40
N THR A 70 -12.31 12.59 -1.36
CA THR A 70 -13.18 13.76 -1.41
C THR A 70 -13.52 14.23 0.00
N GLY A 71 -13.90 15.50 0.18
CA GLY A 71 -14.40 15.97 1.50
C GLY A 71 -15.64 15.21 2.01
N ALA A 72 -16.27 14.40 1.15
CA ALA A 72 -17.48 13.62 1.40
C ALA A 72 -17.23 12.16 1.83
N GLU A 73 -15.96 11.72 1.96
CA GLU A 73 -15.68 10.32 2.30
C GLU A 73 -16.28 9.90 3.65
N SER A 74 -16.72 8.65 3.70
CA SER A 74 -17.25 8.05 4.92
C SER A 74 -16.14 7.52 5.82
N VAL A 75 -16.40 7.43 7.13
CA VAL A 75 -15.45 6.81 8.09
C VAL A 75 -15.16 5.36 7.72
N ALA A 76 -16.14 4.64 7.17
CA ALA A 76 -15.97 3.25 6.74
C ALA A 76 -14.99 3.14 5.57
N THR A 77 -15.11 4.03 4.58
CA THR A 77 -14.18 4.10 3.43
C THR A 77 -12.76 4.39 3.89
N ILE A 78 -12.59 5.40 4.76
CA ILE A 78 -11.28 5.76 5.29
C ILE A 78 -10.69 4.61 6.11
N ARG A 79 -11.49 3.94 6.94
CA ARG A 79 -11.05 2.76 7.71
C ARG A 79 -10.57 1.65 6.78
N GLN A 80 -11.35 1.33 5.75
CA GLN A 80 -10.99 0.30 4.79
C GLN A 80 -9.67 0.65 4.09
N HIS A 81 -9.49 1.91 3.68
CA HIS A 81 -8.24 2.38 3.10
C HIS A 81 -7.06 2.23 4.06
N LEU A 82 -7.19 2.63 5.33
CA LEU A 82 -6.13 2.47 6.32
C LEU A 82 -5.73 1.00 6.51
N GLN A 83 -6.69 0.09 6.48
CA GLN A 83 -6.44 -1.35 6.57
C GLN A 83 -5.72 -1.88 5.33
N THR A 84 -6.21 -1.56 4.13
CA THR A 84 -5.71 -2.15 2.87
C THR A 84 -4.42 -1.51 2.37
N ALA A 85 -4.26 -0.20 2.53
CA ALA A 85 -3.12 0.55 2.01
C ALA A 85 -1.99 0.73 3.04
N HIS A 86 -2.33 0.78 4.33
CA HIS A 86 -1.38 1.09 5.40
C HIS A 86 -1.23 -0.02 6.44
N GLY A 87 -1.97 -1.14 6.31
CA GLY A 87 -1.91 -2.26 7.26
C GLY A 87 -2.36 -1.87 8.67
N VAL A 88 -3.10 -0.76 8.83
CA VAL A 88 -3.55 -0.31 10.15
C VAL A 88 -4.75 -1.16 10.56
N GLU A 89 -4.53 -2.07 11.49
CA GLU A 89 -5.60 -2.83 12.12
C GLU A 89 -6.41 -1.93 13.06
N VAL A 90 -7.40 -1.25 12.46
CA VAL A 90 -8.43 -0.51 13.19
C VAL A 90 -9.45 -1.52 13.75
N HIS A 91 -9.00 -2.44 14.59
CA HIS A 91 -9.89 -3.35 15.29
C HIS A 91 -10.50 -2.62 16.50
N PRO A 92 -11.83 -2.73 16.71
CA PRO A 92 -12.50 -2.09 17.85
C PRO A 92 -11.96 -2.55 19.21
N GLU A 93 -11.35 -3.74 19.26
CA GLU A 93 -10.82 -4.36 20.49
C GLU A 93 -9.28 -4.35 20.58
N ALA A 94 -8.54 -4.10 19.49
CA ALA A 94 -7.14 -4.53 19.40
C ALA A 94 -6.06 -3.51 19.78
N SER A 95 -6.38 -2.31 20.26
CA SER A 95 -5.33 -1.45 20.82
C SER A 95 -5.93 -0.33 21.66
N SER A 96 -5.92 -0.53 22.98
CA SER A 96 -6.25 0.51 23.97
C SER A 96 -5.17 1.60 24.07
N GLN A 97 -3.98 1.35 23.51
CA GLN A 97 -2.88 2.28 23.60
C GLN A 97 -3.04 3.43 22.59
N PRO A 98 -2.99 4.68 23.05
CA PRO A 98 -3.05 5.83 22.17
C PRO A 98 -1.72 5.95 21.39
N VAL A 99 -1.81 6.26 20.10
CA VAL A 99 -0.67 6.47 19.20
C VAL A 99 -0.76 7.84 18.56
N GLY A 100 0.38 8.44 18.20
CA GLY A 100 0.39 9.70 17.46
C GLY A 100 -0.29 9.55 16.10
N CYS A 101 -1.04 10.57 15.69
CA CYS A 101 -1.60 10.64 14.34
C CYS A 101 -0.46 10.77 13.31
N PRO A 102 -0.24 9.79 12.41
CA PRO A 102 0.87 9.86 11.47
C PRO A 102 0.52 10.66 10.21
N TRP A 103 -0.41 11.62 10.32
CA TRP A 103 -0.76 12.50 9.21
C TRP A 103 0.27 13.63 9.09
N ILE A 104 0.75 13.86 7.88
CA ILE A 104 1.74 14.90 7.59
C ILE A 104 1.09 16.01 6.74
N ALA A 105 1.00 17.22 7.28
CA ALA A 105 0.42 18.38 6.61
C ALA A 105 1.27 18.85 5.41
N GLU A 106 0.74 19.82 4.65
CA GLU A 106 1.37 20.27 3.39
C GLU A 106 2.72 20.96 3.56
N ASP A 107 2.86 21.67 4.68
CA ASP A 107 4.07 22.28 5.19
C ASP A 107 5.07 21.26 5.77
N GLY A 108 4.68 19.99 5.89
CA GLY A 108 5.49 18.92 6.45
C GLY A 108 5.29 18.73 7.96
N ASP A 109 4.41 19.49 8.60
CA ASP A 109 4.16 19.38 10.02
C ASP A 109 3.32 18.13 10.35
N GLY A 110 3.69 17.42 11.40
CA GLY A 110 2.93 16.28 11.89
C GLY A 110 1.68 16.70 12.66
N CYS A 111 0.63 15.88 12.59
CA CYS A 111 -0.54 16.07 13.45
C CYS A 111 -0.17 15.84 14.93
N PRO A 112 -0.44 16.80 15.84
CA PRO A 112 -0.03 16.70 17.25
C PRO A 112 -0.92 15.77 18.07
N ASP A 113 -2.07 15.35 17.54
CA ASP A 113 -3.06 14.60 18.28
C ASP A 113 -2.64 13.14 18.49
N THR A 114 -2.85 12.64 19.72
CA THR A 114 -2.66 11.22 20.06
C THR A 114 -4.03 10.54 20.14
N ILE A 115 -4.25 9.54 19.31
CA ILE A 115 -5.57 8.92 19.10
C ILE A 115 -5.43 7.40 19.22
N ARG A 116 -6.48 6.75 19.70
CA ARG A 116 -6.55 5.28 19.64
C ARG A 116 -6.71 4.84 18.19
N THR A 117 -6.10 3.72 17.82
CA THR A 117 -6.21 3.16 16.46
C THR A 117 -7.66 3.00 16.02
N SER A 118 -8.55 2.54 16.92
CA SER A 118 -10.01 2.40 16.68
C SER A 118 -10.72 3.70 16.27
N GLY A 119 -10.21 4.85 16.72
CA GLY A 119 -10.71 6.19 16.40
C GLY A 119 -9.98 6.89 15.25
N MET A 120 -8.91 6.31 14.71
CA MET A 120 -8.05 6.94 13.70
C MET A 120 -8.82 7.35 12.44
N ALA A 121 -9.62 6.45 11.87
CA ALA A 121 -10.39 6.74 10.66
C ALA A 121 -11.37 7.91 10.83
N LYS A 122 -12.01 8.00 12.02
CA LYS A 122 -12.92 9.10 12.34
C LYS A 122 -12.15 10.42 12.49
N HIS A 123 -11.04 10.40 13.20
CA HIS A 123 -10.19 11.59 13.36
C HIS A 123 -9.69 12.10 12.01
N LEU A 124 -9.16 11.23 11.14
CA LEU A 124 -8.70 11.65 9.80
C LEU A 124 -9.82 12.30 8.99
N ARG A 125 -11.02 11.71 9.04
CA ARG A 125 -12.21 12.30 8.41
C ARG A 125 -12.48 13.70 8.96
N ASP A 126 -12.65 13.82 10.26
CA ASP A 126 -13.17 15.03 10.90
C ASP A 126 -12.12 16.16 10.90
N VAL A 127 -10.83 15.84 10.99
CA VAL A 127 -9.74 16.81 11.17
C VAL A 127 -9.01 17.13 9.86
N HIS A 128 -8.73 16.13 9.03
CA HIS A 128 -7.86 16.30 7.86
C HIS A 128 -8.60 16.28 6.52
N ILE A 129 -9.75 15.60 6.43
CA ILE A 129 -10.46 15.40 5.16
C ILE A 129 -11.70 16.31 5.04
N SER A 130 -12.55 16.39 6.06
CA SER A 130 -13.82 17.13 5.99
C SER A 130 -13.69 18.62 6.42
N LYS A 131 -12.62 19.02 7.11
CA LYS A 131 -12.41 20.42 7.52
C LYS A 131 -12.19 21.40 6.38
N LEU A 132 -11.94 20.91 5.15
CA LEU A 132 -11.65 21.71 3.97
C LEU A 132 -12.92 22.11 3.16
N VAL A 133 -14.12 21.81 3.67
CA VAL A 133 -15.41 22.13 3.00
C VAL A 133 -16.14 23.30 3.71
N ARG A 134 -15.45 24.40 4.01
CA ARG A 134 -16.06 25.64 4.50
C ARG A 134 -15.85 26.78 3.53
#